data_AF-A0A504J924-F1
#
_entry.id   AF-A0A504J924-F1
#
_cell.length_a   1.000
_cell.length_b   1.000
_cell.length_c   1.000
_cell.angle_alpha   90.00
_cell.angle_beta   90.00
_cell.angle_gamma   90.00
#
_symmetry.space_group_name_H-M   'P 1'
#
loop_
_entity.id
_entity.type
_entity.pdbx_description
1 polymer ?
#
loop_
_entity_poly.entity_id
_entity_poly.type
_entity_poly.pdbx_seq_one_letter_code
_entity_poly.pdbx_strand_id
1 'polypeptide(L)'
;MNRKSNQQKRKNTKSIRMKKIYLFLIFLLSLTIMKAQNPFKKFGYKPKIGTLSKGKYIESFDNDSIVQIGTVLLNVKSKQIVGFVKETITYSEATLKPSISSRWMNPDPLSEEFPDKSPYNFVNNNPIFFTDPTGLAPQGLFDDYGLDKNGNIRLIKKTNDNTDTLYATTTNENGDTVKDESKGSVTVNKDSEGNSLVSDLANNGKTQQYDDYGTTKEREVNIAVTDEKNKNDVFNLFKFVADNSNVEWSVGKIEYQGLGTNYQIGTYHDSNLSPGVKNGSLGNVLGLVHSHPNQNTAQERRESIGGDTGVSTRFLTKHGSNKPYLIYFPSTQSTTRLRLPKEDFLRGRAVRRSNSSYKF
;
A
#
# COMPACT_ATOMS: atom_id res chain seq x y z
N MET A 1 85.51 -6.46 73.78
CA MET A 1 84.97 -7.42 72.79
C MET A 1 83.45 -7.65 72.84
N ASN A 2 82.66 -7.03 73.75
CA ASN A 2 81.27 -7.47 74.02
C ASN A 2 80.10 -6.65 73.42
N ARG A 3 80.34 -5.57 72.66
CA ARG A 3 79.24 -4.76 72.07
C ARG A 3 78.74 -5.28 70.71
N LYS A 4 79.61 -5.85 69.87
CA LYS A 4 79.22 -6.39 68.55
C LYS A 4 78.43 -7.70 68.64
N SER A 5 78.74 -8.60 69.60
CA SER A 5 78.01 -9.88 69.75
C SER A 5 76.57 -9.68 70.25
N ASN A 6 76.34 -8.71 71.14
CA ASN A 6 75.01 -8.40 71.66
C ASN A 6 74.08 -7.71 70.63
N GLN A 7 74.62 -6.90 69.71
CA GLN A 7 73.82 -6.34 68.62
C GLN A 7 73.43 -7.41 67.59
N GLN A 8 74.33 -8.35 67.26
CA GLN A 8 74.02 -9.45 66.34
C GLN A 8 72.96 -10.41 66.93
N LYS A 9 73.07 -10.74 68.24
CA LYS A 9 72.05 -11.53 68.96
C LYS A 9 70.68 -10.82 69.03
N ARG A 10 70.65 -9.50 69.22
CA ARG A 10 69.41 -8.70 69.22
C ARG A 10 68.77 -8.58 67.82
N LYS A 11 69.58 -8.49 66.75
CA LYS A 11 69.07 -8.48 65.37
C LYS A 11 68.51 -9.85 64.95
N ASN A 12 69.17 -10.95 65.31
CA ASN A 12 68.68 -12.30 65.02
C ASN A 12 67.42 -12.65 65.82
N THR A 13 67.33 -12.28 67.09
CA THR A 13 66.10 -12.49 67.88
C THR A 13 64.92 -11.64 67.40
N LYS A 14 65.15 -10.41 66.94
CA LYS A 14 64.12 -9.59 66.26
C LYS A 14 63.68 -10.19 64.92
N SER A 15 64.62 -10.66 64.09
CA SER A 15 64.32 -11.31 62.79
C SER A 15 63.49 -12.59 62.96
N ILE A 16 63.83 -13.43 63.94
CA ILE A 16 63.09 -14.66 64.24
C ILE A 16 61.70 -14.34 64.80
N ARG A 17 61.54 -13.31 65.66
CA ARG A 17 60.23 -12.85 66.12
C ARG A 17 59.37 -12.32 64.95
N MET A 18 59.95 -11.54 64.04
CA MET A 18 59.24 -11.00 62.87
C MET A 18 58.80 -12.10 61.90
N LYS A 19 59.64 -13.11 61.65
CA LYS A 19 59.25 -14.27 60.81
C LYS A 19 58.15 -15.10 61.45
N LYS A 20 58.17 -15.31 62.78
CA LYS A 20 57.09 -16.00 63.50
C LYS A 20 55.78 -15.20 63.47
N ILE A 21 55.85 -13.87 63.55
CA ILE A 21 54.68 -12.99 63.40
C ILE A 21 54.12 -13.06 61.99
N TYR A 22 54.96 -13.05 60.95
CA TYR A 22 54.52 -13.23 59.57
C TYR A 22 53.92 -14.62 59.33
N LEU A 23 54.51 -15.69 59.86
CA LEU A 23 53.95 -17.04 59.77
C LEU A 23 52.60 -17.14 60.50
N PHE A 24 52.47 -16.48 61.65
CA PHE A 24 51.22 -16.42 62.40
C PHE A 24 50.14 -15.58 61.71
N LEU A 25 50.53 -14.49 61.02
CA LEU A 25 49.65 -13.69 60.18
C LEU A 25 49.18 -14.45 58.93
N ILE A 26 50.08 -15.22 58.29
CA ILE A 26 49.74 -16.09 57.15
C ILE A 26 48.84 -17.24 57.61
N PHE A 27 49.09 -17.80 58.80
CA PHE A 27 48.22 -18.80 59.40
C PHE A 27 46.83 -18.22 59.74
N LEU A 28 46.77 -16.99 60.29
CA LEU A 28 45.50 -16.27 60.50
C LEU A 28 44.76 -15.98 59.19
N LEU A 29 45.47 -15.62 58.12
CA LEU A 29 44.89 -15.39 56.80
C LEU A 29 44.33 -16.69 56.18
N SER A 30 44.92 -17.85 56.50
CA SER A 30 44.43 -19.16 56.06
C SER A 30 43.20 -19.66 56.84
N LEU A 31 42.91 -19.09 58.02
CA LEU A 31 41.74 -19.43 58.84
C LEU A 31 40.46 -18.69 58.41
N THR A 32 40.55 -17.71 57.50
CA THR A 32 39.39 -17.03 56.91
C THR A 32 39.02 -17.64 55.57
N ILE A 33 38.84 -18.96 55.51
CA ILE A 33 38.06 -19.56 54.42
C ILE A 33 36.60 -19.31 54.78
N MET A 34 35.98 -18.34 54.11
CA MET A 34 34.54 -18.07 54.20
C MET A 34 33.77 -19.37 53.93
N LYS A 35 33.31 -20.04 54.98
CA LYS A 35 32.28 -21.07 54.84
C LYS A 35 30.99 -20.34 54.50
N ALA A 36 30.47 -20.57 53.29
CA ALA A 36 29.14 -20.11 52.91
C ALA A 36 28.13 -20.52 54.00
N GLN A 37 27.48 -19.54 54.61
CA GLN A 37 26.52 -19.77 55.68
C GLN A 37 25.29 -20.42 55.06
N ASN A 38 24.98 -21.67 55.44
CA ASN A 38 23.70 -22.29 55.10
C ASN A 38 22.60 -21.51 55.88
N PRO A 39 21.76 -20.71 55.20
CA PRO A 39 20.76 -19.86 55.87
C PRO A 39 19.67 -20.69 56.58
N PHE A 40 19.56 -22.00 56.28
CA PHE A 40 18.57 -22.90 56.88
C PHE A 40 19.10 -23.66 58.11
N LYS A 41 20.32 -23.38 58.57
CA LYS A 41 20.95 -24.07 59.71
C LYS A 41 20.12 -23.97 61.00
N LYS A 42 19.40 -22.85 61.21
CA LYS A 42 18.50 -22.64 62.36
C LYS A 42 17.31 -23.61 62.38
N PHE A 43 16.94 -24.15 61.23
CA PHE A 43 15.78 -25.04 61.05
C PHE A 43 16.16 -26.53 60.93
N GLY A 44 17.43 -26.90 61.21
CA GLY A 44 17.90 -28.28 61.15
C GLY A 44 17.90 -28.89 59.73
N TYR A 45 17.65 -28.09 58.70
CA TYR A 45 17.46 -28.55 57.33
C TYR A 45 18.72 -28.31 56.47
N LYS A 46 19.14 -29.32 55.73
CA LYS A 46 20.16 -29.20 54.67
C LYS A 46 19.42 -29.14 53.32
N PRO A 47 19.31 -27.96 52.68
CA PRO A 47 18.66 -27.87 51.38
C PRO A 47 19.46 -28.65 50.33
N LYS A 48 18.74 -29.38 49.47
CA LYS A 48 19.33 -29.85 48.20
C LYS A 48 19.51 -28.62 47.31
N ILE A 49 20.76 -28.27 47.02
CA ILE A 49 21.06 -27.16 46.10
C ILE A 49 20.76 -27.65 44.69
N GLY A 50 19.73 -27.08 44.06
CA GLY A 50 19.44 -27.33 42.65
C GLY A 50 20.56 -26.73 41.81
N THR A 51 21.42 -27.58 41.27
CA THR A 51 22.45 -27.20 40.27
C THR A 51 21.94 -27.61 38.90
N LEU A 52 22.20 -26.80 37.88
CA LEU A 52 21.66 -27.03 36.53
C LEU A 52 22.16 -28.36 35.95
N SER A 53 23.37 -28.77 36.36
CA SER A 53 24.03 -29.99 35.94
C SER A 53 23.96 -31.13 36.97
N LYS A 54 23.22 -30.98 38.08
CA LYS A 54 23.23 -31.94 39.20
C LYS A 54 24.65 -32.31 39.68
N GLY A 55 25.56 -31.33 39.67
CA GLY A 55 26.95 -31.50 40.10
C GLY A 55 27.89 -32.16 39.09
N LYS A 56 27.49 -32.29 37.82
CA LYS A 56 28.35 -32.85 36.75
C LYS A 56 29.45 -31.86 36.32
N TYR A 57 29.23 -30.56 36.46
CA TYR A 57 30.21 -29.51 36.12
C TYR A 57 30.47 -28.59 37.33
N ILE A 58 31.67 -27.98 37.36
CA ILE A 58 31.97 -26.90 38.32
C ILE A 58 31.15 -25.67 37.90
N GLU A 59 30.05 -25.44 38.59
CA GLU A 59 29.21 -24.26 38.42
C GLU A 59 29.77 -23.11 39.28
N SER A 60 30.32 -22.09 38.63
CA SER A 60 30.67 -20.82 39.28
C SER A 60 29.42 -19.94 39.31
N PHE A 61 29.06 -19.46 40.49
CA PHE A 61 28.06 -18.40 40.64
C PHE A 61 28.83 -17.11 40.88
N ASP A 62 28.80 -16.21 39.91
CA ASP A 62 29.47 -14.91 40.03
C ASP A 62 28.81 -14.11 41.15
N ASN A 63 29.52 -13.98 42.27
CA ASN A 63 29.17 -13.07 43.35
C ASN A 63 29.63 -11.66 42.99
N ASP A 64 29.35 -11.23 41.77
CA ASP A 64 29.85 -9.97 41.27
C ASP A 64 29.11 -8.85 42.01
N SER A 65 29.86 -8.10 42.80
CA SER A 65 29.27 -7.03 43.62
C SER A 65 28.89 -5.82 42.76
N ILE A 66 29.16 -5.88 41.45
CA ILE A 66 28.85 -4.89 40.44
C ILE A 66 27.91 -5.54 39.43
N VAL A 67 26.75 -4.94 39.24
CA VAL A 67 25.78 -5.37 38.22
C VAL A 67 25.58 -4.25 37.21
N GLN A 68 25.43 -4.62 35.94
CA GLN A 68 25.08 -3.68 34.90
C GLN A 68 23.57 -3.50 34.83
N ILE A 69 23.10 -2.25 34.91
CA ILE A 69 21.71 -1.86 34.69
C ILE A 69 21.71 -0.80 33.60
N GLY A 70 21.38 -1.21 32.37
CA GLY A 70 21.48 -0.35 31.19
C GLY A 70 22.92 0.11 30.95
N THR A 71 23.13 1.43 30.90
CA THR A 71 24.45 2.05 30.70
C THR A 71 25.24 2.25 31.99
N VAL A 72 24.73 1.80 33.14
CA VAL A 72 25.31 2.08 34.47
C VAL A 72 25.79 0.80 35.13
N LEU A 73 27.02 0.81 35.65
CA LEU A 73 27.55 -0.23 36.53
C LEU A 73 27.26 0.17 37.99
N LEU A 74 26.42 -0.60 38.67
CA LEU A 74 25.99 -0.35 40.04
C LEU A 74 26.63 -1.37 40.98
N ASN A 75 27.28 -0.91 42.05
CA ASN A 75 27.70 -1.81 43.11
C ASN A 75 26.51 -2.10 44.05
N VAL A 76 26.03 -3.34 44.05
CA VAL A 76 24.82 -3.74 44.80
C VAL A 76 25.01 -3.71 46.32
N LYS A 77 26.26 -3.73 46.82
CA LYS A 77 26.57 -3.70 48.25
C LYS A 77 26.70 -2.27 48.79
N SER A 78 27.39 -1.40 48.06
CA SER A 78 27.58 0.00 48.47
C SER A 78 26.47 0.93 47.97
N LYS A 79 25.62 0.47 47.04
CA LYS A 79 24.60 1.27 46.34
C LYS A 79 25.17 2.48 45.60
N GLN A 80 26.42 2.40 45.18
CA GLN A 80 27.12 3.46 44.45
C GLN A 80 27.28 3.08 42.98
N ILE A 81 27.19 4.10 42.11
CA ILE A 81 27.51 3.97 40.69
C ILE A 81 29.03 3.89 40.56
N VAL A 82 29.51 2.81 39.96
CA VAL A 82 30.95 2.51 39.81
C VAL A 82 31.47 2.97 38.46
N GLY A 83 30.60 3.11 37.47
CA GLY A 83 30.98 3.59 36.14
C GLY A 83 29.82 3.57 35.16
N PHE A 84 30.06 4.13 33.99
CA PHE A 84 29.15 4.07 32.85
C PHE A 84 29.78 3.21 31.75
N VAL A 85 29.01 2.25 31.23
CA VAL A 85 29.44 1.42 30.10
C VAL A 85 29.26 2.25 28.83
N LYS A 86 30.36 2.50 28.12
CA LYS A 86 30.32 3.12 26.79
C LYS A 86 30.05 2.02 25.78
N GLU A 87 28.80 1.87 25.37
CA GLU A 87 28.42 0.94 24.30
C GLU A 87 29.14 1.36 23.01
N THR A 88 30.05 0.51 22.55
CA THR A 88 30.57 0.63 21.19
C THR A 88 29.55 -0.08 20.32
N ILE A 89 28.78 0.67 19.53
CA ILE A 89 27.76 0.09 18.65
C ILE A 89 28.49 -0.65 17.53
N THR A 90 28.80 -1.92 17.75
CA THR A 90 29.11 -2.85 16.67
C THR A 90 27.78 -3.16 16.00
N TYR A 91 27.54 -2.57 14.82
CA TYR A 91 26.32 -2.81 14.04
C TYR A 91 26.26 -4.28 13.61
N SER A 92 25.50 -5.08 14.34
CA SER A 92 25.07 -6.42 13.93
C SER A 92 23.56 -6.37 13.71
N GLU A 93 23.05 -6.95 12.61
CA GLU A 93 21.61 -6.98 12.29
C GLU A 93 20.75 -7.46 13.46
N ALA A 94 21.27 -8.37 14.29
CA ALA A 94 20.58 -8.91 15.46
C ALA A 94 20.45 -7.93 16.65
N THR A 95 21.20 -6.83 16.65
CA THR A 95 21.20 -5.81 17.72
C THR A 95 20.66 -4.45 17.26
N LEU A 96 20.24 -4.34 16.00
CA LEU A 96 19.61 -3.13 15.49
C LEU A 96 18.22 -2.95 16.11
N LYS A 97 17.83 -1.69 16.34
CA LYS A 97 16.46 -1.39 16.74
C LYS A 97 15.49 -1.87 15.65
N PRO A 98 14.29 -2.36 16.00
CA PRO A 98 13.30 -2.88 15.04
C PRO A 98 12.90 -1.85 13.98
N SER A 99 12.89 -0.57 14.37
CA SER A 99 12.68 0.58 13.48
C SER A 99 13.76 0.73 12.41
N ILE A 100 14.91 0.08 12.57
CA ILE A 100 16.05 0.08 11.64
C ILE A 100 16.10 -1.25 10.87
N SER A 101 15.75 -2.38 11.51
CA SER A 101 15.77 -3.70 10.88
C SER A 101 14.51 -4.04 10.08
N SER A 102 13.48 -3.18 10.11
CA SER A 102 12.20 -3.34 9.38
C SER A 102 11.60 -4.75 9.55
N ARG A 103 11.60 -5.27 10.78
CA ARG A 103 11.06 -6.59 11.15
C ARG A 103 10.12 -6.47 12.34
N TRP A 104 9.20 -7.41 12.46
CA TRP A 104 8.33 -7.51 13.63
C TRP A 104 9.10 -7.91 14.89
N MET A 105 8.61 -7.47 16.05
CA MET A 105 9.22 -7.75 17.35
C MET A 105 8.82 -9.10 17.94
N ASN A 106 7.66 -9.60 17.55
CA ASN A 106 7.11 -10.86 18.00
C ASN A 106 6.79 -11.72 16.76
N PRO A 107 6.79 -13.06 16.90
CA PRO A 107 6.33 -13.94 15.84
C PRO A 107 4.89 -13.60 15.43
N ASP A 108 4.64 -13.61 14.12
CA ASP A 108 3.32 -13.44 13.53
C ASP A 108 2.36 -14.56 14.00
N PRO A 109 1.20 -14.22 14.58
CA PRO A 109 0.17 -15.19 14.93
C PRO A 109 -0.30 -16.08 13.77
N LEU A 110 -0.21 -15.60 12.52
CA LEU A 110 -0.58 -16.33 11.30
C LEU A 110 0.62 -16.99 10.61
N SER A 111 1.76 -17.11 11.28
CA SER A 111 2.96 -17.73 10.69
C SER A 111 2.76 -19.16 10.18
N GLU A 112 1.80 -19.91 10.73
CA GLU A 112 1.44 -21.25 10.23
C GLU A 112 0.78 -21.23 8.85
N GLU A 113 0.11 -20.13 8.47
CA GLU A 113 -0.49 -19.96 7.14
C GLU A 113 0.56 -19.61 6.06
N PHE A 114 1.76 -19.19 6.47
CA PHE A 114 2.86 -18.78 5.60
C PHE A 114 4.14 -19.59 5.86
N PRO A 115 4.14 -20.91 5.58
CA PRO A 115 5.26 -21.80 5.93
C PRO A 115 6.56 -21.47 5.18
N ASP A 116 6.48 -20.76 4.06
CA ASP A 116 7.63 -20.29 3.28
C ASP A 116 8.21 -18.97 3.80
N LYS A 117 7.54 -18.30 4.75
CA LYS A 117 7.96 -17.03 5.33
C LYS A 117 8.50 -17.20 6.73
N SER A 118 9.44 -16.34 7.08
CA SER A 118 9.86 -16.19 8.48
C SER A 118 8.69 -15.62 9.30
N PRO A 119 8.46 -16.07 10.54
CA PRO A 119 7.48 -15.46 11.45
C PRO A 119 7.74 -13.98 11.76
N TYR A 120 8.87 -13.43 11.32
CA TYR A 120 9.24 -12.02 11.48
C TYR A 120 9.34 -11.27 10.14
N ASN A 121 8.78 -11.84 9.07
CA ASN A 121 8.77 -11.22 7.74
C ASN A 121 7.95 -9.93 7.78
N PHE A 122 8.49 -8.84 7.22
CA PHE A 122 7.74 -7.60 7.04
C PHE A 122 7.31 -7.49 5.59
N VAL A 123 5.99 -7.47 5.37
CA VAL A 123 5.32 -7.18 4.10
C VAL A 123 5.87 -7.93 2.87
N ASN A 124 6.12 -9.24 3.02
CA ASN A 124 6.74 -10.09 1.98
C ASN A 124 8.10 -9.58 1.47
N ASN A 125 8.82 -8.82 2.29
CA ASN A 125 10.03 -8.09 1.91
C ASN A 125 9.84 -7.14 0.71
N ASN A 126 8.60 -6.73 0.40
CA ASN A 126 8.30 -5.77 -0.64
C ASN A 126 7.44 -4.60 -0.07
N PRO A 127 8.06 -3.71 0.72
CA PRO A 127 7.37 -2.57 1.34
C PRO A 127 7.01 -1.46 0.35
N ILE A 128 7.38 -1.60 -0.93
CA ILE A 128 6.92 -0.69 -1.98
C ILE A 128 5.48 -1.04 -2.38
N PHE A 129 5.12 -2.33 -2.37
CA PHE A 129 3.84 -2.81 -2.88
C PHE A 129 2.87 -3.27 -1.77
N PHE A 130 3.38 -3.68 -0.62
CA PHE A 130 2.57 -4.24 0.46
C PHE A 130 2.68 -3.38 1.73
N THR A 131 1.57 -3.29 2.45
CA THR A 131 1.49 -2.76 3.82
C THR A 131 0.87 -3.82 4.70
N ASP A 132 1.16 -3.80 6.00
CA ASP A 132 0.50 -4.70 6.97
C ASP A 132 0.01 -3.87 8.16
N PRO A 133 -1.13 -3.18 8.01
CA PRO A 133 -1.65 -2.29 9.06
C PRO A 133 -2.07 -3.03 10.33
N THR A 134 -2.47 -4.30 10.17
CA THR A 134 -2.95 -5.16 11.25
C THR A 134 -1.83 -5.94 11.95
N GLY A 135 -0.66 -6.05 11.33
CA GLY A 135 0.45 -6.89 11.79
C GLY A 135 0.16 -8.38 11.70
N LEU A 136 -0.67 -8.80 10.74
CA LEU A 136 -1.15 -10.19 10.59
C LEU A 136 -0.87 -10.75 9.20
N ALA A 137 -1.01 -9.93 8.15
CA ALA A 137 -0.74 -10.37 6.78
C ALA A 137 -0.50 -9.17 5.87
N PRO A 138 0.42 -9.27 4.89
CA PRO A 138 0.61 -8.25 3.88
C PRO A 138 -0.67 -8.02 3.04
N GLN A 139 -1.16 -6.79 3.08
CA GLN A 139 -2.25 -6.30 2.26
C GLN A 139 -1.68 -5.54 1.04
N GLY A 140 -2.27 -5.78 -0.13
CA GLY A 140 -1.96 -5.01 -1.33
C GLY A 140 -2.67 -3.66 -1.30
N LEU A 141 -2.09 -2.67 -1.97
CA LEU A 141 -2.44 -1.25 -1.81
C LEU A 141 -3.73 -0.76 -2.50
N PHE A 142 -4.46 -1.58 -3.28
CA PHE A 142 -5.65 -1.13 -4.04
C PHE A 142 -6.68 -2.24 -4.36
N ASP A 143 -7.99 -1.93 -4.31
CA ASP A 143 -9.05 -2.82 -4.82
C ASP A 143 -8.84 -2.91 -6.33
N ASP A 144 -8.52 -4.10 -6.81
CA ASP A 144 -8.16 -4.30 -8.19
C ASP A 144 -9.39 -4.74 -8.97
N TYR A 145 -9.73 -3.98 -10.01
CA TYR A 145 -10.74 -4.32 -11.00
C TYR A 145 -10.08 -4.64 -12.35
N GLY A 146 -10.72 -5.48 -13.13
CA GLY A 146 -10.30 -5.88 -14.47
C GLY A 146 -11.29 -5.42 -15.53
N LEU A 147 -10.78 -4.75 -16.58
CA LEU A 147 -11.51 -4.38 -17.78
C LEU A 147 -11.22 -5.36 -18.91
N ASP A 148 -12.26 -6.03 -19.41
CA ASP A 148 -12.14 -6.87 -20.61
C ASP A 148 -12.36 -6.10 -21.92
N LYS A 149 -12.14 -6.78 -23.05
CA LYS A 149 -12.35 -6.20 -24.40
C LYS A 149 -13.80 -5.82 -24.71
N ASN A 150 -14.76 -6.41 -24.02
CA ASN A 150 -16.18 -6.11 -24.17
C ASN A 150 -16.63 -4.97 -23.24
N GLY A 151 -15.69 -4.34 -22.52
CA GLY A 151 -15.98 -3.24 -21.60
C GLY A 151 -16.54 -3.69 -20.25
N ASN A 152 -16.56 -4.99 -19.95
CA ASN A 152 -16.99 -5.47 -18.63
C ASN A 152 -15.91 -5.16 -17.61
N ILE A 153 -16.34 -4.64 -16.46
CA ILE A 153 -15.48 -4.39 -15.31
C ILE A 153 -15.83 -5.40 -14.23
N ARG A 154 -14.84 -6.16 -13.77
CA ARG A 154 -15.01 -7.19 -12.73
C ARG A 154 -14.01 -7.01 -11.62
N LEU A 155 -14.45 -7.23 -10.39
CA LEU A 155 -13.57 -7.24 -9.23
C LEU A 155 -12.61 -8.43 -9.31
N ILE A 156 -11.31 -8.16 -9.24
CA ILE A 156 -10.23 -9.16 -9.18
C ILE A 156 -9.86 -9.41 -7.72
N LYS A 157 -9.72 -8.34 -6.93
CA LYS A 157 -9.29 -8.42 -5.53
C LYS A 157 -9.92 -7.29 -4.72
N LYS A 158 -10.60 -7.64 -3.63
CA LYS A 158 -11.02 -6.64 -2.63
C LYS A 158 -9.82 -6.19 -1.81
N THR A 159 -9.76 -4.91 -1.49
CA THR A 159 -8.86 -4.40 -0.46
C THR A 159 -9.61 -3.46 0.48
N ASN A 160 -8.89 -2.77 1.35
CA ASN A 160 -9.44 -1.85 2.35
C ASN A 160 -8.80 -0.47 2.20
N ASP A 161 -8.67 -0.02 0.94
CA ASP A 161 -8.02 1.25 0.58
C ASP A 161 -9.04 2.34 0.26
N ASN A 162 -8.59 3.59 0.21
CA ASN A 162 -9.41 4.75 -0.13
C ASN A 162 -9.55 4.98 -1.66
N THR A 163 -9.06 4.05 -2.48
CA THR A 163 -9.00 4.18 -3.94
C THR A 163 -9.18 2.82 -4.60
N ASP A 164 -9.74 2.80 -5.82
CA ASP A 164 -9.86 1.61 -6.66
C ASP A 164 -8.96 1.73 -7.88
N THR A 165 -8.34 0.63 -8.30
CA THR A 165 -7.49 0.58 -9.49
C THR A 165 -8.07 -0.37 -10.54
N LEU A 166 -8.26 0.13 -11.75
CA LEU A 166 -8.71 -0.64 -12.91
C LEU A 166 -7.52 -1.00 -13.80
N TYR A 167 -7.39 -2.30 -14.10
CA TYR A 167 -6.38 -2.85 -15.01
C TYR A 167 -7.05 -3.35 -16.28
N ALA A 168 -6.34 -3.25 -17.40
CA ALA A 168 -6.73 -3.98 -18.60
C ALA A 168 -6.48 -5.47 -18.35
N THR A 169 -7.35 -6.34 -18.86
CA THR A 169 -7.17 -7.78 -18.75
C THR A 169 -7.04 -8.44 -20.11
N THR A 170 -6.38 -9.58 -20.12
CA THR A 170 -6.26 -10.48 -21.25
C THR A 170 -6.57 -11.90 -20.82
N THR A 171 -6.86 -12.77 -21.77
CA THR A 171 -7.01 -14.19 -21.54
C THR A 171 -5.65 -14.87 -21.72
N ASN A 172 -5.20 -15.66 -20.74
CA ASN A 172 -3.98 -16.46 -20.87
C ASN A 172 -4.23 -17.71 -21.73
N GLU A 173 -3.18 -18.49 -22.00
CA GLU A 173 -3.27 -19.74 -22.78
C GLU A 173 -4.21 -20.78 -22.17
N ASN A 174 -4.47 -20.70 -20.85
CA ASN A 174 -5.36 -21.60 -20.12
C ASN A 174 -6.82 -21.13 -20.09
N GLY A 175 -7.13 -19.95 -20.66
CA GLY A 175 -8.48 -19.39 -20.65
C GLY A 175 -8.80 -18.49 -19.44
N ASP A 176 -7.84 -18.27 -18.53
CA ASP A 176 -8.04 -17.40 -17.36
C ASP A 176 -7.89 -15.93 -17.72
N THR A 177 -8.70 -15.09 -17.07
CA THR A 177 -8.55 -13.63 -17.16
C THR A 177 -7.42 -13.17 -16.24
N VAL A 178 -6.36 -12.61 -16.84
CA VAL A 178 -5.18 -12.10 -16.14
C VAL A 178 -4.95 -10.62 -16.46
N LYS A 179 -4.22 -9.90 -15.62
CA LYS A 179 -3.87 -8.50 -15.86
C LYS A 179 -2.93 -8.41 -17.07
N ASP A 180 -3.19 -7.46 -17.96
CA ASP A 180 -2.32 -7.12 -19.09
C ASP A 180 -1.35 -6.01 -18.64
N GLU A 181 -0.19 -6.42 -18.13
CA GLU A 181 0.83 -5.50 -17.60
C GLU A 181 1.36 -4.53 -18.67
N SER A 182 1.19 -4.82 -19.96
CA SER A 182 1.63 -3.95 -21.05
C SER A 182 0.78 -2.68 -21.22
N LYS A 183 -0.44 -2.67 -20.66
CA LYS A 183 -1.44 -1.60 -20.89
C LYS A 183 -1.64 -0.67 -19.69
N GLY A 184 -0.93 -0.92 -18.60
CA GLY A 184 -0.99 -0.10 -17.39
C GLY A 184 -2.32 -0.21 -16.64
N SER A 185 -2.60 0.79 -15.81
CA SER A 185 -3.81 0.87 -14.98
C SER A 185 -4.26 2.32 -14.80
N VAL A 186 -5.47 2.50 -14.26
CA VAL A 186 -5.99 3.78 -13.80
C VAL A 186 -6.52 3.64 -12.38
N THR A 187 -6.15 4.57 -11.51
CA THR A 187 -6.62 4.62 -10.12
C THR A 187 -7.58 5.79 -9.94
N VAL A 188 -8.69 5.54 -9.23
CA VAL A 188 -9.73 6.54 -8.91
C VAL A 188 -9.99 6.56 -7.41
N ASN A 189 -10.40 7.72 -6.90
CA ASN A 189 -10.71 7.85 -5.47
C ASN A 189 -12.06 7.23 -5.12
N LYS A 190 -12.15 6.66 -3.91
CA LYS A 190 -13.43 6.31 -3.29
C LYS A 190 -14.05 7.53 -2.62
N ASP A 191 -15.36 7.53 -2.54
CA ASP A 191 -16.15 8.47 -1.76
C ASP A 191 -16.18 8.07 -0.27
N SER A 192 -16.90 8.85 0.53
CA SER A 192 -17.06 8.60 1.97
C SER A 192 -17.82 7.31 2.30
N GLU A 193 -18.54 6.75 1.35
CA GLU A 193 -19.29 5.50 1.48
C GLU A 193 -18.45 4.28 1.03
N GLY A 194 -17.25 4.53 0.51
CA GLY A 194 -16.34 3.50 0.01
C GLY A 194 -16.61 3.08 -1.44
N ASN A 195 -17.45 3.81 -2.17
CA ASN A 195 -17.71 3.56 -3.59
C ASN A 195 -16.80 4.42 -4.46
N SER A 196 -16.44 3.92 -5.63
CA SER A 196 -15.73 4.68 -6.66
C SER A 196 -16.46 4.60 -8.00
N LEU A 197 -16.00 5.40 -8.95
CA LEU A 197 -16.44 5.29 -10.35
C LEU A 197 -16.28 3.88 -10.90
N VAL A 198 -15.21 3.17 -10.51
CA VAL A 198 -14.91 1.83 -11.01
C VAL A 198 -15.84 0.80 -10.36
N SER A 199 -16.04 0.87 -9.05
CA SER A 199 -16.98 -0.02 -8.35
C SER A 199 -18.42 0.19 -8.84
N ASP A 200 -18.81 1.44 -9.10
CA ASP A 200 -20.12 1.77 -9.65
C ASP A 200 -20.30 1.19 -11.05
N LEU A 201 -19.31 1.33 -11.94
CA LEU A 201 -19.38 0.73 -13.27
C LEU A 201 -19.39 -0.80 -13.23
N ALA A 202 -18.72 -1.42 -12.25
CA ALA A 202 -18.70 -2.86 -12.09
C ALA A 202 -20.05 -3.42 -11.58
N ASN A 203 -20.72 -2.69 -10.70
CA ASN A 203 -21.88 -3.19 -9.95
C ASN A 203 -23.24 -2.65 -10.43
N ASN A 204 -23.27 -1.48 -11.10
CA ASN A 204 -24.51 -0.80 -11.47
C ASN A 204 -24.98 -1.10 -12.91
N GLY A 205 -24.71 -2.30 -13.42
CA GLY A 205 -25.26 -2.76 -14.70
C GLY A 205 -26.78 -2.78 -14.66
N LYS A 206 -27.42 -2.11 -15.63
CA LYS A 206 -28.88 -2.08 -15.78
C LYS A 206 -29.27 -2.58 -17.15
N THR A 207 -30.41 -3.26 -17.23
CA THR A 207 -31.05 -3.56 -18.52
C THR A 207 -31.90 -2.37 -18.95
N GLN A 208 -31.59 -1.80 -20.11
CA GLN A 208 -32.39 -0.77 -20.75
C GLN A 208 -33.16 -1.37 -21.93
N GLN A 209 -34.49 -1.20 -21.92
CA GLN A 209 -35.31 -1.46 -23.10
C GLN A 209 -35.25 -0.30 -24.10
N TYR A 210 -35.28 -0.62 -25.38
CA TYR A 210 -35.37 0.34 -26.48
C TYR A 210 -36.18 -0.23 -27.64
N ASP A 211 -36.81 0.66 -28.39
CA ASP A 211 -37.49 0.30 -29.63
C ASP A 211 -36.49 0.27 -30.79
N ASP A 212 -36.48 -0.84 -31.51
CA ASP A 212 -35.75 -1.04 -32.76
C ASP A 212 -36.76 -1.35 -33.87
N TYR A 213 -37.17 -0.30 -34.60
CA TYR A 213 -38.17 -0.36 -35.68
C TYR A 213 -39.47 -1.09 -35.28
N GLY A 214 -40.04 -0.73 -34.13
CA GLY A 214 -41.28 -1.32 -33.62
C GLY A 214 -41.10 -2.64 -32.85
N THR A 215 -39.86 -3.10 -32.67
CA THR A 215 -39.52 -4.25 -31.84
C THR A 215 -38.83 -3.80 -30.57
N THR A 216 -39.39 -4.13 -29.41
CA THR A 216 -38.72 -3.89 -28.13
C THR A 216 -37.53 -4.83 -27.97
N LYS A 217 -36.34 -4.26 -27.82
CA LYS A 217 -35.09 -4.96 -27.51
C LYS A 217 -34.53 -4.49 -26.19
N GLU A 218 -33.62 -5.28 -25.64
CA GLU A 218 -32.90 -4.98 -24.41
C GLU A 218 -31.41 -4.80 -24.70
N ARG A 219 -30.76 -3.92 -23.94
CA ARG A 219 -29.31 -3.78 -23.90
C ARG A 219 -28.85 -3.52 -22.47
N GLU A 220 -27.63 -3.92 -22.18
CA GLU A 220 -26.98 -3.57 -20.92
C GLU A 220 -26.48 -2.12 -20.95
N VAL A 221 -26.52 -1.46 -19.80
CA VAL A 221 -25.98 -0.11 -19.61
C VAL A 221 -25.33 0.00 -18.25
N ASN A 222 -24.06 0.40 -18.25
CA ASN A 222 -23.29 0.64 -17.03
C ASN A 222 -22.93 2.12 -17.00
N ILE A 223 -23.36 2.82 -15.95
CA ILE A 223 -23.13 4.25 -15.77
C ILE A 223 -22.70 4.52 -14.33
N ALA A 224 -21.64 5.30 -14.18
CA ALA A 224 -21.22 5.89 -12.92
C ALA A 224 -21.27 7.41 -12.99
N VAL A 225 -21.45 8.06 -11.85
CA VAL A 225 -21.62 9.51 -11.74
C VAL A 225 -20.68 10.03 -10.66
N THR A 226 -20.07 11.18 -10.89
CA THR A 226 -19.32 11.89 -9.86
C THR A 226 -19.43 13.40 -10.01
N ASP A 227 -19.05 14.12 -8.97
CA ASP A 227 -19.09 15.58 -8.93
C ASP A 227 -17.84 16.22 -9.59
N GLU A 228 -17.82 17.55 -9.66
CA GLU A 228 -16.72 18.31 -10.25
C GLU A 228 -15.35 18.13 -9.54
N LYS A 229 -15.32 17.65 -8.29
CA LYS A 229 -14.05 17.45 -7.57
C LYS A 229 -13.24 16.30 -8.18
N ASN A 230 -13.93 15.28 -8.68
CA ASN A 230 -13.32 14.08 -9.27
C ASN A 230 -13.28 14.11 -10.81
N LYS A 231 -13.34 15.30 -11.42
CA LYS A 231 -13.35 15.42 -12.89
C LYS A 231 -12.14 14.76 -13.57
N ASN A 232 -10.96 14.81 -12.94
CA ASN A 232 -9.75 14.23 -13.49
C ASN A 232 -9.87 12.70 -13.52
N ASP A 233 -10.39 12.10 -12.45
CA ASP A 233 -10.61 10.66 -12.34
C ASP A 233 -11.54 10.17 -13.45
N VAL A 234 -12.61 10.91 -13.76
CA VAL A 234 -13.52 10.56 -14.87
C VAL A 234 -12.83 10.55 -16.22
N PHE A 235 -12.07 11.60 -16.55
CA PHE A 235 -11.43 11.68 -17.86
C PHE A 235 -10.23 10.73 -18.00
N ASN A 236 -9.49 10.50 -16.91
CA ASN A 236 -8.45 9.48 -16.86
C ASN A 236 -9.05 8.08 -17.05
N LEU A 237 -10.14 7.79 -16.34
CA LEU A 237 -10.87 6.53 -16.48
C LEU A 237 -11.43 6.38 -17.88
N PHE A 238 -12.10 7.39 -18.44
CA PHE A 238 -12.62 7.39 -19.81
C PHE A 238 -11.53 7.07 -20.83
N LYS A 239 -10.39 7.76 -20.74
CA LYS A 239 -9.27 7.52 -21.65
C LYS A 239 -8.80 6.08 -21.53
N PHE A 240 -8.61 5.59 -20.30
CA PHE A 240 -8.17 4.23 -20.05
C PHE A 240 -9.13 3.18 -20.61
N VAL A 241 -10.44 3.29 -20.34
CA VAL A 241 -11.42 2.31 -20.82
C VAL A 241 -11.59 2.35 -22.33
N ALA A 242 -11.53 3.55 -22.94
CA ALA A 242 -11.58 3.72 -24.39
C ALA A 242 -10.33 3.17 -25.10
N ASP A 243 -9.15 3.30 -24.50
CA ASP A 243 -7.90 2.78 -25.07
C ASP A 243 -7.77 1.26 -24.96
N ASN A 244 -8.47 0.65 -23.99
CA ASN A 244 -8.25 -0.75 -23.61
C ASN A 244 -9.40 -1.71 -23.92
N SER A 245 -10.57 -1.20 -24.32
CA SER A 245 -11.73 -2.00 -24.75
C SER A 245 -12.12 -1.75 -26.20
N ASN A 246 -12.94 -2.65 -26.76
CA ASN A 246 -13.42 -2.60 -28.14
C ASN A 246 -14.84 -1.98 -28.23
N VAL A 247 -15.34 -1.38 -27.15
CA VAL A 247 -16.68 -0.81 -27.03
C VAL A 247 -16.63 0.70 -26.88
N GLU A 248 -17.70 1.39 -27.26
CA GLU A 248 -17.79 2.83 -27.08
C GLU A 248 -18.07 3.16 -25.61
N TRP A 249 -17.35 4.17 -25.13
CA TRP A 249 -17.58 4.80 -23.85
C TRP A 249 -17.99 6.24 -24.08
N SER A 250 -18.66 6.83 -23.11
CA SER A 250 -19.04 8.25 -23.13
C SER A 250 -18.81 8.91 -21.79
N VAL A 251 -18.54 10.22 -21.83
CA VAL A 251 -18.60 11.11 -20.67
C VAL A 251 -19.53 12.28 -20.98
N GLY A 252 -20.61 12.38 -20.22
CA GLY A 252 -21.54 13.51 -20.22
C GLY A 252 -21.24 14.48 -19.09
N LYS A 253 -21.13 15.78 -19.39
CA LYS A 253 -21.06 16.84 -18.38
C LYS A 253 -22.44 17.47 -18.22
N ILE A 254 -22.95 17.55 -16.99
CA ILE A 254 -24.28 18.09 -16.70
C ILE A 254 -24.24 18.93 -15.42
N GLU A 255 -24.98 20.03 -15.41
CA GLU A 255 -25.18 20.87 -14.24
C GLU A 255 -26.61 20.69 -13.72
N TYR A 256 -26.74 20.19 -12.50
CA TYR A 256 -28.02 20.03 -11.82
C TYR A 256 -28.29 21.24 -10.92
N GLN A 257 -29.55 21.66 -10.85
CA GLN A 257 -29.95 22.69 -9.89
C GLN A 257 -29.76 22.15 -8.46
N GLY A 258 -28.99 22.87 -7.64
CA GLY A 258 -28.72 22.52 -6.24
C GLY A 258 -27.61 21.48 -6.01
N LEU A 259 -27.27 20.66 -7.01
CA LEU A 259 -26.18 19.66 -6.90
C LEU A 259 -24.91 20.05 -7.68
N GLY A 260 -24.96 21.13 -8.44
CA GLY A 260 -23.82 21.65 -9.20
C GLY A 260 -23.45 20.77 -10.40
N THR A 261 -22.19 20.89 -10.82
CA THR A 261 -21.66 20.19 -12.00
C THR A 261 -21.27 18.77 -11.66
N ASN A 262 -21.74 17.84 -12.49
CA ASN A 262 -21.52 16.41 -12.39
C ASN A 262 -21.08 15.84 -13.75
N TYR A 263 -20.42 14.69 -13.69
CA TYR A 263 -19.95 13.94 -14.84
C TYR A 263 -20.54 12.52 -14.79
N GLN A 264 -21.05 12.06 -15.92
CA GLN A 264 -21.56 10.70 -16.08
C GLN A 264 -20.67 9.97 -17.07
N ILE A 265 -20.07 8.85 -16.66
CA ILE A 265 -19.31 7.96 -17.53
C ILE A 265 -20.11 6.68 -17.75
N GLY A 266 -20.10 6.12 -18.96
CA GLY A 266 -20.72 4.83 -19.19
C GLY A 266 -20.57 4.23 -20.58
N THR A 267 -21.03 2.99 -20.70
CA THR A 267 -21.01 2.18 -21.93
C THR A 267 -22.32 1.39 -22.09
N TYR A 268 -22.63 1.00 -23.33
CA TYR A 268 -23.65 -0.01 -23.65
C TYR A 268 -23.03 -1.38 -23.96
N HIS A 269 -21.72 -1.54 -23.78
CA HIS A 269 -20.97 -2.71 -24.22
C HIS A 269 -21.08 -2.96 -25.75
N ASP A 270 -21.33 -1.89 -26.52
CA ASP A 270 -21.48 -1.92 -27.97
C ASP A 270 -20.31 -1.16 -28.63
N SER A 271 -19.77 -1.72 -29.71
CA SER A 271 -18.67 -1.14 -30.49
C SER A 271 -19.02 0.11 -31.29
N ASN A 272 -20.31 0.39 -31.53
CA ASN A 272 -20.78 1.47 -32.39
C ASN A 272 -21.80 2.40 -31.70
N LEU A 273 -22.07 2.18 -30.41
CA LEU A 273 -23.05 2.98 -29.70
C LEU A 273 -22.67 3.15 -28.22
N SER A 274 -22.59 4.41 -27.80
CA SER A 274 -22.42 4.80 -26.41
C SER A 274 -23.67 5.46 -25.81
N PRO A 275 -23.79 5.48 -24.47
CA PRO A 275 -24.82 6.25 -23.78
C PRO A 275 -24.75 7.75 -24.07
N GLY A 276 -25.92 8.38 -24.18
CA GLY A 276 -26.03 9.83 -24.03
C GLY A 276 -26.12 10.23 -22.55
N VAL A 277 -26.16 11.53 -22.28
CA VAL A 277 -26.34 12.05 -20.91
C VAL A 277 -27.72 11.64 -20.37
N LYS A 278 -27.75 10.73 -19.38
CA LYS A 278 -28.99 10.29 -18.73
C LYS A 278 -29.50 11.40 -17.82
N ASN A 279 -30.82 11.44 -17.64
CA ASN A 279 -31.49 12.48 -16.86
C ASN A 279 -31.15 13.92 -17.32
N GLY A 280 -30.79 14.09 -18.60
CA GLY A 280 -30.48 15.39 -19.19
C GLY A 280 -31.64 16.38 -19.23
N SER A 281 -32.87 15.95 -18.90
CA SER A 281 -34.03 16.83 -18.68
C SER A 281 -34.05 17.43 -17.28
N LEU A 282 -33.35 16.83 -16.31
CA LEU A 282 -33.31 17.29 -14.91
C LEU A 282 -32.20 18.32 -14.66
N GLY A 283 -31.37 18.60 -15.66
CA GLY A 283 -30.24 19.53 -15.56
C GLY A 283 -29.85 20.13 -16.89
N ASN A 284 -28.90 21.06 -16.85
CA ASN A 284 -28.34 21.72 -18.01
C ASN A 284 -27.16 20.89 -18.54
N VAL A 285 -27.34 20.20 -19.67
CA VAL A 285 -26.25 19.44 -20.30
C VAL A 285 -25.20 20.41 -20.84
N LEU A 286 -23.98 20.27 -20.36
CA LEU A 286 -22.86 21.16 -20.66
C LEU A 286 -21.91 20.59 -21.71
N GLY A 287 -21.91 19.29 -21.97
CA GLY A 287 -21.04 18.67 -22.96
C GLY A 287 -21.16 17.16 -23.03
N LEU A 288 -20.66 16.57 -24.12
CA LEU A 288 -20.55 15.14 -24.30
C LEU A 288 -19.26 14.82 -25.06
N VAL A 289 -18.55 13.77 -24.62
CA VAL A 289 -17.52 13.09 -25.39
C VAL A 289 -17.83 11.61 -25.45
N HIS A 290 -17.61 10.96 -26.59
CA HIS A 290 -17.63 9.51 -26.70
C HIS A 290 -16.45 8.98 -27.50
N SER A 291 -16.13 7.71 -27.34
CA SER A 291 -15.03 7.05 -28.05
C SER A 291 -15.51 6.24 -29.24
N HIS A 292 -14.71 6.22 -30.31
CA HIS A 292 -14.87 5.31 -31.44
C HIS A 292 -13.73 4.30 -31.43
N PRO A 293 -13.92 3.11 -30.81
CA PRO A 293 -12.93 2.06 -30.87
C PRO A 293 -12.82 1.53 -32.30
N ASN A 294 -11.67 0.92 -32.63
CA ASN A 294 -11.46 0.19 -33.88
C ASN A 294 -11.48 1.01 -35.19
N GLN A 295 -11.40 2.34 -35.13
CA GLN A 295 -11.26 3.20 -36.32
C GLN A 295 -9.79 3.45 -36.65
N ASN A 296 -9.14 2.46 -37.26
CA ASN A 296 -7.69 2.45 -37.47
C ASN A 296 -7.27 3.27 -38.69
N THR A 297 -8.13 3.38 -39.71
CA THR A 297 -7.83 4.12 -40.93
C THR A 297 -8.39 5.55 -40.90
N ALA A 298 -7.80 6.44 -41.69
CA ALA A 298 -8.33 7.79 -41.86
C ALA A 298 -9.71 7.80 -42.54
N GLN A 299 -10.02 6.79 -43.36
CA GLN A 299 -11.31 6.66 -44.03
C GLN A 299 -12.40 6.23 -43.04
N GLU A 300 -12.17 5.16 -42.29
CA GLU A 300 -13.03 4.67 -41.21
C GLU A 300 -13.42 5.81 -40.27
N ARG A 301 -12.44 6.58 -39.79
CA ARG A 301 -12.71 7.76 -38.94
C ARG A 301 -13.60 8.80 -39.62
N ARG A 302 -13.39 9.10 -40.90
CA ARG A 302 -14.24 10.08 -41.63
C ARG A 302 -15.67 9.59 -41.77
N GLU A 303 -15.86 8.30 -42.05
CA GLU A 303 -17.16 7.67 -42.19
C GLU A 303 -17.90 7.64 -40.84
N SER A 304 -17.19 7.27 -39.78
CA SER A 304 -17.72 7.25 -38.41
C SER A 304 -18.16 8.65 -37.93
N ILE A 305 -17.32 9.68 -38.15
CA ILE A 305 -17.68 11.09 -37.93
C ILE A 305 -18.93 11.46 -38.74
N GLY A 306 -19.05 10.95 -39.96
CA GLY A 306 -20.21 11.11 -40.83
C GLY A 306 -21.49 10.59 -40.18
N GLY A 307 -21.46 9.38 -39.61
CA GLY A 307 -22.57 8.76 -38.89
C GLY A 307 -23.07 9.62 -37.71
N ASP A 308 -22.15 10.22 -36.96
CA ASP A 308 -22.48 11.06 -35.79
C ASP A 308 -23.00 12.46 -36.13
N THR A 309 -22.99 12.87 -37.41
CA THR A 309 -23.43 14.22 -37.77
C THR A 309 -24.91 14.48 -37.45
N GLY A 310 -25.77 13.47 -37.59
CA GLY A 310 -27.19 13.59 -37.22
C GLY A 310 -27.39 13.70 -35.71
N VAL A 311 -26.68 12.87 -34.93
CA VAL A 311 -26.78 12.85 -33.46
C VAL A 311 -26.23 14.14 -32.86
N SER A 312 -25.04 14.57 -33.30
CA SER A 312 -24.42 15.81 -32.86
C SER A 312 -25.25 17.05 -33.21
N THR A 313 -25.91 17.07 -34.38
CA THR A 313 -26.83 18.15 -34.76
C THR A 313 -28.01 18.22 -33.79
N ARG A 314 -28.65 17.10 -33.47
CA ARG A 314 -29.76 17.06 -32.50
C ARG A 314 -29.30 17.53 -31.12
N PHE A 315 -28.13 17.08 -30.67
CA PHE A 315 -27.55 17.49 -29.39
C PHE A 315 -27.29 19.01 -29.33
N LEU A 316 -26.59 19.56 -30.32
CA LEU A 316 -26.20 20.97 -30.35
C LEU A 316 -27.40 21.91 -30.55
N THR A 317 -28.42 21.49 -31.30
CA THR A 317 -29.67 22.25 -31.41
C THR A 317 -30.44 22.26 -30.09
N LYS A 318 -30.46 21.12 -29.38
CA LYS A 318 -31.19 21.00 -28.10
C LYS A 318 -30.49 21.72 -26.94
N HIS A 319 -29.16 21.59 -26.83
CA HIS A 319 -28.40 22.04 -25.65
C HIS A 319 -27.54 23.30 -25.91
N GLY A 320 -27.46 23.75 -27.16
CA GLY A 320 -26.76 24.97 -27.56
C GLY A 320 -25.58 24.70 -28.49
N SER A 321 -25.46 25.52 -29.54
CA SER A 321 -24.48 25.38 -30.62
C SER A 321 -23.01 25.48 -30.18
N ASN A 322 -22.76 26.11 -29.03
CA ASN A 322 -21.42 26.29 -28.47
C ASN A 322 -20.99 25.16 -27.52
N LYS A 323 -21.87 24.21 -27.18
CA LYS A 323 -21.52 23.08 -26.32
C LYS A 323 -20.49 22.18 -27.02
N PRO A 324 -19.57 21.53 -26.28
CA PRO A 324 -18.68 20.52 -26.82
C PRO A 324 -19.45 19.22 -27.06
N TYR A 325 -19.39 18.75 -28.31
CA TYR A 325 -19.71 17.39 -28.70
C TYR A 325 -18.45 16.81 -29.36
N LEU A 326 -17.82 15.86 -28.69
CA LEU A 326 -16.47 15.40 -29.01
C LEU A 326 -16.46 13.90 -29.31
N ILE A 327 -15.63 13.50 -30.26
CA ILE A 327 -15.37 12.10 -30.58
C ILE A 327 -13.89 11.82 -30.33
N TYR A 328 -13.59 10.89 -29.43
CA TYR A 328 -12.23 10.43 -29.15
C TYR A 328 -11.90 9.19 -29.98
N PHE A 329 -10.71 9.16 -30.59
CA PHE A 329 -10.20 8.05 -31.39
C PHE A 329 -8.99 7.42 -30.70
N PRO A 330 -9.17 6.30 -29.96
CA PRO A 330 -8.10 5.61 -29.25
C PRO A 330 -6.89 5.26 -30.13
N SER A 331 -7.15 4.81 -31.37
CA SER A 331 -6.12 4.43 -32.35
C SER A 331 -5.10 5.52 -32.66
N THR A 332 -5.50 6.79 -32.51
CA THR A 332 -4.65 7.96 -32.82
C THR A 332 -4.47 8.91 -31.64
N GLN A 333 -5.09 8.60 -30.50
CA GLN A 333 -5.17 9.46 -29.31
C GLN A 333 -5.61 10.89 -29.65
N SER A 334 -6.52 11.02 -30.62
CA SER A 334 -7.00 12.31 -31.11
C SER A 334 -8.48 12.49 -30.85
N THR A 335 -8.89 13.73 -30.57
CA THR A 335 -10.27 14.10 -30.27
C THR A 335 -10.78 15.08 -31.31
N THR A 336 -11.91 14.78 -31.92
CA THR A 336 -12.55 15.62 -32.94
C THR A 336 -13.78 16.28 -32.37
N ARG A 337 -13.85 17.61 -32.47
CA ARG A 337 -15.05 18.37 -32.10
C ARG A 337 -16.00 18.54 -33.28
N LEU A 338 -17.25 18.07 -33.11
CA LEU A 338 -18.33 18.35 -34.03
C LEU A 338 -18.98 19.71 -33.73
N ARG A 339 -19.43 20.38 -34.80
CA ARG A 339 -20.06 21.69 -34.73
C ARG A 339 -21.27 21.72 -35.67
N LEU A 340 -22.27 22.52 -35.32
CA LEU A 340 -23.36 22.79 -36.24
C LEU A 340 -22.81 23.41 -37.55
N PRO A 341 -23.42 23.08 -38.70
CA PRO A 341 -23.18 23.83 -39.92
C PRO A 341 -23.45 25.31 -39.67
N LYS A 342 -22.60 26.19 -40.21
CA LYS A 342 -22.87 27.62 -40.25
C LYS A 342 -23.61 27.90 -41.54
N GLU A 343 -24.73 28.61 -41.50
CA GLU A 343 -25.30 29.15 -42.74
C GLU A 343 -24.34 30.20 -43.31
N ASP A 344 -23.95 30.00 -44.57
CA ASP A 344 -23.20 31.00 -45.32
C ASP A 344 -24.20 31.88 -46.06
N PHE A 345 -24.54 33.00 -45.42
CA PHE A 345 -25.51 33.99 -45.93
C PHE A 345 -25.19 34.48 -47.34
N LEU A 346 -23.92 34.42 -47.77
CA LEU A 346 -23.49 34.86 -49.10
C LEU A 346 -23.71 33.80 -50.19
N ARG A 347 -23.89 32.53 -49.83
CA ARG A 347 -24.01 31.40 -50.77
C ARG A 347 -25.34 30.66 -50.68
N GLY A 348 -26.23 31.04 -49.76
CA GLY A 348 -27.52 30.38 -49.54
C GLY A 348 -27.40 28.90 -49.19
N ARG A 349 -26.26 28.47 -48.62
CA ARG A 349 -25.94 27.08 -48.32
C ARG A 349 -25.37 26.94 -46.91
N ALA A 350 -25.73 25.84 -46.25
CA ALA A 350 -25.09 25.45 -45.00
C ALA A 350 -23.63 25.02 -45.27
N VAL A 351 -22.67 25.75 -44.69
CA VAL A 351 -21.24 25.41 -44.72
C VAL A 351 -20.88 24.70 -43.43
N ARG A 352 -20.41 23.46 -43.52
CA ARG A 352 -19.90 22.73 -42.34
C ARG A 352 -18.71 23.51 -41.76
N ARG A 353 -18.80 23.91 -40.48
CA ARG A 353 -17.62 24.43 -39.77
C ARG A 353 -16.55 23.33 -39.76
N SER A 354 -15.30 23.68 -40.02
CA SER A 354 -14.20 22.72 -39.98
C SER A 354 -14.14 22.07 -38.59
N ASN A 355 -14.16 20.74 -38.56
CA ASN A 355 -13.90 20.01 -37.33
C ASN A 355 -12.47 20.34 -36.86
N SER A 356 -12.31 20.51 -35.56
CA SER A 356 -11.02 20.75 -34.94
C SER A 356 -10.57 19.47 -34.24
N SER A 357 -9.34 19.04 -34.53
CA SER A 357 -8.71 17.88 -33.88
C SER A 357 -7.72 18.34 -32.82
N TYR A 358 -7.74 17.68 -31.67
CA TYR A 358 -6.89 17.95 -30.52
C TYR A 358 -6.25 16.65 -30.04
N LYS A 359 -5.10 16.71 -29.35
CA LYS A 359 -4.70 15.61 -28.48
C LYS A 359 -5.66 15.58 -27.28
N PHE A 360 -6.02 14.38 -26.84
CA PHE A 360 -6.93 14.19 -25.71
C PHE A 360 -6.41 14.86 -24.44
#